data_AF-A0A6A8QD47-F1
#
_entry.id   AF-A0A6A8QD47-F1
#
_cell.length_a   1.000
_cell.length_b   1.000
_cell.length_c   1.000
_cell.angle_alpha   90.00
_cell.angle_beta   90.00
_cell.angle_gamma   90.00
#
_symmetry.space_group_name_H-M   'P 1'
#
loop_
_entity.id
_entity.type
_entity.pdbx_description
1 polymer ?
#
loop_
_entity_poly.entity_id
_entity_poly.type
_entity_poly.pdbx_seq_one_letter_code
_entity_poly.pdbx_strand_id
1 'polypeptide(L)'
;MALSSFFRLRQTGGAAGALYQAAVAQARRPEFYLSLGVADTVDGRFDLLALHAFLLLHRLGEIGRDAKGLSQEVFDLMFADMDANLREMGVSDLAVGGRVKTMAKAFYGRVSAYDAGLTREDGLHDALLRNLYRGTSPGAAILDAMVDYTRASASLLAGQAIEALRAGRVQFADPPALAGGTDRISSSPVGEHA
;
A
#
# COMPACT_ATOMS: atom_id res chain seq x y z
N MET A 1 6.79 -19.54 9.29
CA MET A 1 8.14 -19.42 8.70
C MET A 1 8.32 -18.00 8.19
N ALA A 2 9.40 -17.34 8.57
CA ALA A 2 9.53 -15.88 8.55
C ALA A 2 9.63 -15.28 7.13
N LEU A 3 8.51 -14.75 6.62
CA LEU A 3 8.44 -13.85 5.45
C LEU A 3 8.84 -12.40 5.82
N SER A 4 9.83 -12.20 6.68
CA SER A 4 10.25 -10.87 7.15
C SER A 4 11.16 -10.10 6.16
N SER A 5 11.46 -10.66 4.98
CA SER A 5 12.46 -10.09 4.05
C SER A 5 11.90 -9.18 2.95
N PHE A 6 10.62 -9.28 2.58
CA PHE A 6 10.10 -8.60 1.37
C PHE A 6 9.96 -7.08 1.60
N PHE A 7 10.81 -6.29 0.96
CA PHE A 7 11.04 -4.84 1.10
C PHE A 7 11.87 -4.43 2.32
N ARG A 8 13.13 -4.89 2.38
CA ARG A 8 13.99 -4.59 3.53
C ARG A 8 14.15 -3.08 3.74
N LEU A 9 14.20 -2.69 5.02
CA LEU A 9 14.67 -1.37 5.45
C LEU A 9 16.18 -1.23 5.20
N ARG A 10 16.61 -1.18 3.95
CA ARG A 10 17.98 -0.77 3.62
C ARG A 10 18.08 0.72 3.91
N GLN A 11 19.10 1.13 4.66
CA GLN A 11 19.42 2.54 4.85
C GLN A 11 19.87 3.14 3.51
N THR A 12 18.90 3.48 2.68
CA THR A 12 19.04 4.34 1.52
C THR A 12 19.21 5.74 2.08
N GLY A 13 20.42 6.29 1.98
CA GLY A 13 20.70 7.63 2.51
C GLY A 13 19.82 8.70 1.85
N GLY A 14 19.62 9.82 2.54
CA GLY A 14 18.90 10.97 1.99
C GLY A 14 17.38 10.91 2.10
N ALA A 15 16.74 11.96 1.58
CA ALA A 15 15.31 12.19 1.74
C ALA A 15 14.45 11.12 1.03
N ALA A 16 14.80 10.76 -0.22
CA ALA A 16 14.08 9.75 -0.99
C ALA A 16 14.04 8.40 -0.25
N GLY A 17 15.16 8.02 0.33
CA GLY A 17 15.28 6.82 1.13
C GLY A 17 14.37 6.83 2.35
N ALA A 18 14.38 7.92 3.12
CA ALA A 18 13.50 8.05 4.28
C ALA A 18 12.01 8.02 3.90
N LEU A 19 11.63 8.67 2.80
CA LEU A 19 10.25 8.64 2.29
C LEU A 19 9.83 7.22 1.84
N TYR A 20 10.69 6.54 1.09
CA TYR A 20 10.44 5.16 0.66
C TYR A 20 10.31 4.22 1.86
N GLN A 21 11.19 4.36 2.85
CA GLN A 21 11.13 3.54 4.07
C GLN A 21 9.86 3.80 4.89
N ALA A 22 9.37 5.03 4.94
CA ALA A 22 8.08 5.34 5.55
C ALA A 22 6.93 4.66 4.80
N ALA A 23 6.93 4.65 3.46
CA ALA A 23 5.93 3.95 2.67
C ALA A 23 5.98 2.41 2.88
N VAL A 24 7.18 1.83 2.95
CA VAL A 24 7.37 0.40 3.27
C VAL A 24 6.88 0.08 4.69
N ALA A 25 7.25 0.89 5.67
CA ALA A 25 6.82 0.70 7.06
C ALA A 25 5.30 0.80 7.18
N GLN A 26 4.68 1.78 6.52
CA GLN A 26 3.23 1.93 6.48
C GLN A 26 2.57 0.73 5.81
N ALA A 27 3.04 0.31 4.63
CA ALA A 27 2.48 -0.85 3.91
C ALA A 27 2.53 -2.15 4.72
N ARG A 28 3.42 -2.25 5.72
CA ARG A 28 3.60 -3.42 6.59
C ARG A 28 2.78 -3.36 7.88
N ARG A 29 1.99 -2.31 8.10
CA ARG A 29 1.14 -2.20 9.28
C ARG A 29 0.19 -3.41 9.37
N PRO A 30 0.18 -4.17 10.48
CA PRO A 30 -0.55 -5.43 10.59
C PRO A 30 -2.05 -5.30 10.34
N GLU A 31 -2.63 -4.14 10.63
CA GLU A 31 -4.05 -3.82 10.46
C GLU A 31 -4.53 -4.07 9.02
N PHE A 32 -3.69 -3.83 8.01
CA PHE A 32 -4.05 -4.09 6.61
C PHE A 32 -4.33 -5.56 6.32
N TYR A 33 -3.58 -6.44 6.97
CA TYR A 33 -3.67 -7.88 6.76
C TYR A 33 -4.70 -8.53 7.68
N LEU A 34 -4.73 -8.08 8.95
CA LEU A 34 -5.55 -8.69 9.99
C LEU A 34 -7.00 -8.19 9.99
N SER A 35 -7.21 -6.90 9.71
CA SER A 35 -8.50 -6.23 9.85
C SER A 35 -9.08 -5.78 8.52
N LEU A 36 -8.24 -5.47 7.54
CA LEU A 36 -8.66 -4.96 6.22
C LEU A 36 -8.52 -5.99 5.11
N GLY A 37 -8.25 -7.25 5.45
CA GLY A 37 -8.41 -8.39 4.55
C GLY A 37 -7.43 -8.45 3.38
N VAL A 38 -6.34 -7.66 3.38
CA VAL A 38 -5.31 -7.79 2.34
C VAL A 38 -4.56 -9.10 2.55
N ALA A 39 -4.42 -9.89 1.49
CA ALA A 39 -3.73 -11.17 1.56
C ALA A 39 -2.26 -11.00 1.97
N ASP A 40 -1.83 -11.66 3.05
CA ASP A 40 -0.42 -11.68 3.48
C ASP A 40 0.42 -12.61 2.58
N THR A 41 0.61 -12.16 1.35
CA THR A 41 1.37 -12.82 0.29
C THR A 41 2.34 -11.80 -0.33
N VAL A 42 3.30 -12.27 -1.10
CA VAL A 42 4.24 -11.41 -1.86
C VAL A 42 3.49 -10.39 -2.71
N ASP A 43 2.46 -10.87 -3.40
CA ASP A 43 1.61 -10.09 -4.28
C ASP A 43 0.78 -9.06 -3.51
N GLY A 44 0.16 -9.45 -2.39
CA GLY A 44 -0.61 -8.52 -1.54
C GLY A 44 0.26 -7.47 -0.83
N ARG A 45 1.47 -7.85 -0.40
CA ARG A 45 2.46 -6.90 0.14
C ARG A 45 2.93 -5.91 -0.91
N PHE A 46 3.15 -6.38 -2.14
CA PHE A 46 3.42 -5.48 -3.26
C PHE A 46 2.25 -4.54 -3.53
N ASP A 47 1.01 -5.01 -3.47
CA ASP A 47 -0.16 -4.17 -3.71
C ASP A 47 -0.30 -3.05 -2.67
N LEU A 48 -0.04 -3.35 -1.39
CA LEU A 48 0.01 -2.33 -0.34
C LEU A 48 1.17 -1.35 -0.55
N LEU A 49 2.37 -1.83 -0.85
CA LEU A 49 3.49 -0.94 -1.14
C LEU A 49 3.16 -0.04 -2.35
N ALA A 50 2.59 -0.61 -3.41
CA ALA A 50 2.20 0.12 -4.60
C ALA A 50 1.16 1.22 -4.29
N LEU A 51 0.20 0.96 -3.41
CA LEU A 51 -0.77 1.97 -2.97
C LEU A 51 -0.08 3.13 -2.24
N HIS A 52 0.82 2.85 -1.29
CA HIS A 52 1.51 3.88 -0.52
C HIS A 52 2.53 4.65 -1.36
N ALA A 53 3.26 3.97 -2.25
CA ALA A 53 4.15 4.59 -3.21
C ALA A 53 3.38 5.48 -4.20
N PHE A 54 2.19 5.05 -4.66
CA PHE A 54 1.30 5.89 -5.45
C PHE A 54 0.92 7.17 -4.69
N LEU A 55 0.43 7.07 -3.46
CA LEU A 55 0.02 8.22 -2.66
C LEU A 55 1.16 9.23 -2.47
N LEU A 56 2.36 8.73 -2.16
CA LEU A 56 3.55 9.54 -2.02
C LEU A 56 3.95 10.22 -3.35
N LEU A 57 4.02 9.47 -4.45
CA LEU A 57 4.41 9.99 -5.75
C LEU A 57 3.36 10.94 -6.35
N HIS A 58 2.08 10.71 -6.09
CA HIS A 58 0.99 11.62 -6.44
C HIS A 58 1.20 12.97 -5.76
N ARG A 59 1.45 12.98 -4.43
CA ARG A 59 1.76 14.21 -3.69
C ARG A 59 3.01 14.92 -4.20
N LEU A 60 4.10 14.19 -4.44
CA LEU A 60 5.32 14.78 -4.98
C LEU A 60 5.11 15.32 -6.41
N GLY A 61 4.23 14.68 -7.19
CA GLY A 61 3.84 15.14 -8.52
C GLY A 61 3.13 16.50 -8.51
N GLU A 62 2.26 16.75 -7.54
CA GLU A 62 1.55 18.03 -7.37
C GLU A 62 2.50 19.20 -7.06
N ILE A 63 3.64 18.94 -6.40
CA ILE A 63 4.68 19.94 -6.15
C ILE A 63 5.38 20.36 -7.46
N GLY A 64 5.35 19.49 -8.47
CA GLY A 64 5.88 19.76 -9.80
C GLY A 64 7.40 19.65 -9.89
N ARG A 65 8.01 20.55 -10.68
CA ARG A 65 9.44 20.48 -11.04
C ARG A 65 10.36 20.39 -9.83
N ASP A 66 9.96 21.03 -8.75
CA ASP A 66 10.66 21.16 -7.48
C ASP A 66 10.82 19.86 -6.69
N ALA A 67 10.00 18.85 -6.98
CA ALA A 67 10.06 17.52 -6.38
C ALA A 67 10.35 16.41 -7.41
N LYS A 68 10.49 16.73 -8.70
CA LYS A 68 10.68 15.75 -9.77
C LYS A 68 11.87 14.80 -9.51
N GLY A 69 13.00 15.34 -9.06
CA GLY A 69 14.18 14.52 -8.72
C GLY A 69 13.91 13.57 -7.56
N LEU A 70 13.24 14.07 -6.51
CA LEU A 70 12.87 13.29 -5.33
C LEU A 70 11.87 12.17 -5.69
N SER A 71 10.88 12.46 -6.53
CA SER A 71 9.94 11.45 -7.05
C SER A 71 10.64 10.34 -7.83
N GLN A 72 11.58 10.72 -8.71
CA GLN A 72 12.34 9.75 -9.50
C GLN A 72 13.19 8.85 -8.61
N GLU A 73 13.87 9.42 -7.62
CA GLU A 73 14.71 8.66 -6.70
C GLU A 73 13.87 7.69 -5.84
N VAL A 74 12.70 8.11 -5.34
CA VAL A 74 11.76 7.20 -4.64
C VAL A 74 11.32 6.05 -5.55
N PHE A 75 10.99 6.35 -6.82
CA PHE A 75 10.61 5.34 -7.79
C PHE A 75 11.76 4.36 -8.05
N ASP A 76 12.97 4.85 -8.30
CA ASP A 76 14.15 4.03 -8.57
C ASP A 76 14.47 3.11 -7.38
N LEU A 77 14.37 3.62 -6.15
CA LEU A 77 14.53 2.84 -4.92
C LEU A 77 13.50 1.72 -4.81
N MET A 78 12.23 1.98 -5.11
CA MET A 78 11.18 0.97 -5.08
C MET A 78 11.48 -0.19 -6.05
N PHE A 79 11.92 0.11 -7.28
CA PHE A 79 12.21 -0.94 -8.27
C PHE A 79 13.51 -1.68 -7.99
N ALA A 80 14.53 -0.99 -7.46
CA ALA A 80 15.77 -1.62 -7.02
C ALA A 80 15.53 -2.59 -5.85
N ASP A 81 14.70 -2.19 -4.88
CA ASP A 81 14.32 -3.05 -3.75
C ASP A 81 13.53 -4.26 -4.25
N MET A 82 12.58 -4.07 -5.18
CA MET A 82 11.83 -5.17 -5.76
C MET A 82 12.71 -6.18 -6.51
N ASP A 83 13.68 -5.73 -7.32
CA ASP A 83 14.65 -6.60 -7.99
C ASP A 83 15.45 -7.42 -6.96
N ALA A 84 15.98 -6.76 -5.92
CA ALA A 84 16.72 -7.43 -4.85
C ALA A 84 15.88 -8.49 -4.13
N ASN A 85 14.64 -8.17 -3.75
CA ASN A 85 13.75 -9.10 -3.07
C ASN A 85 13.40 -10.33 -3.91
N LEU A 86 13.22 -10.16 -5.23
CA LEU A 86 12.97 -11.30 -6.12
C LEU A 86 14.17 -12.24 -6.20
N ARG A 87 15.39 -11.72 -6.27
CA ARG A 87 16.61 -12.53 -6.24
C ARG A 87 16.77 -13.26 -4.91
N GLU A 88 16.50 -12.59 -3.80
CA GLU A 88 16.52 -13.20 -2.47
C GLU A 88 15.52 -14.34 -2.30
N MET A 89 14.39 -14.27 -3.01
CA MET A 89 13.39 -15.33 -3.07
C MET A 89 13.76 -16.47 -4.03
N GLY A 90 14.96 -16.44 -4.63
CA GLY A 90 15.45 -17.50 -5.52
C GLY A 90 14.97 -17.38 -6.96
N VAL A 91 14.42 -16.23 -7.38
CA VAL A 91 14.17 -15.96 -8.81
C VAL A 91 15.51 -15.87 -9.52
N SER A 92 15.70 -16.65 -10.58
CA SER A 92 16.96 -16.68 -11.32
C SER A 92 17.28 -15.33 -11.98
N ASP A 93 18.57 -15.03 -12.12
CA ASP A 93 19.06 -13.80 -12.74
C ASP A 93 18.54 -13.61 -14.18
N LEU A 94 18.24 -14.71 -14.88
CA LEU A 94 17.66 -14.67 -16.23
C LEU A 94 16.17 -14.28 -16.22
N ALA A 95 15.44 -14.62 -15.15
CA ALA A 95 13.99 -14.39 -15.05
C ALA A 95 13.61 -13.10 -14.29
N VAL A 96 14.50 -12.60 -13.42
CA VAL A 96 14.21 -11.46 -12.54
C VAL A 96 13.82 -10.20 -13.31
N GLY A 97 14.53 -9.85 -14.38
CA GLY A 97 14.23 -8.67 -15.17
C GLY A 97 12.82 -8.70 -15.80
N GLY A 98 12.39 -9.88 -16.27
CA GLY A 98 11.03 -10.08 -16.79
C GLY A 98 9.95 -9.92 -15.72
N ARG A 99 10.23 -10.41 -14.49
CA ARG A 99 9.31 -10.27 -13.36
C ARG A 99 9.23 -8.81 -12.88
N VAL A 100 10.37 -8.13 -12.77
CA VAL A 100 10.44 -6.69 -12.45
C VAL A 100 9.65 -5.87 -13.45
N LYS A 101 9.82 -6.12 -14.77
CA LYS A 101 9.05 -5.44 -15.82
C LYS A 101 7.54 -5.68 -15.72
N THR A 102 7.13 -6.90 -15.36
CA THR A 102 5.72 -7.23 -15.15
C THR A 102 5.14 -6.46 -13.98
N MET A 103 5.85 -6.41 -12.86
CA MET A 103 5.44 -5.66 -11.68
C MET A 103 5.44 -4.15 -11.95
N ALA A 104 6.38 -3.62 -12.76
CA ALA A 104 6.37 -2.23 -13.20
C ALA A 104 5.10 -1.89 -13.98
N LYS A 105 4.72 -2.72 -14.96
CA LYS A 105 3.48 -2.55 -15.71
C LYS A 105 2.25 -2.59 -14.79
N ALA A 106 2.25 -3.50 -13.82
CA ALA A 106 1.18 -3.62 -12.82
C ALA A 106 1.11 -2.38 -11.92
N PHE A 107 2.24 -1.79 -11.57
CA PHE A 107 2.33 -0.54 -10.80
C PHE A 107 1.76 0.64 -11.59
N TYR A 108 2.17 0.86 -12.84
CA TYR A 108 1.62 1.95 -13.66
C TYR A 108 0.12 1.82 -13.88
N GLY A 109 -0.38 0.59 -14.07
CA GLY A 109 -1.82 0.33 -14.16
C GLY A 109 -2.57 0.69 -12.86
N ARG A 110 -1.95 0.48 -11.69
CA ARG A 110 -2.47 0.90 -10.38
C ARG A 110 -2.47 2.42 -10.23
N VAL A 111 -1.36 3.07 -10.57
CA VAL A 111 -1.25 4.54 -10.55
C VAL A 111 -2.38 5.17 -11.35
N SER A 112 -2.58 4.73 -12.59
CA SER A 112 -3.68 5.25 -13.44
C SER A 112 -5.06 4.99 -12.83
N ALA A 113 -5.29 3.82 -12.23
CA ALA A 113 -6.59 3.48 -11.63
C ALA A 113 -6.86 4.28 -10.36
N TYR A 114 -5.87 4.43 -9.48
CA TYR A 114 -6.01 5.17 -8.23
C TYR A 114 -6.11 6.67 -8.46
N ASP A 115 -5.33 7.23 -9.40
CA ASP A 115 -5.40 8.64 -9.78
C ASP A 115 -6.80 8.99 -10.31
N ALA A 116 -7.32 8.21 -11.26
CA ALA A 116 -8.70 8.37 -11.74
C ALA A 116 -9.72 8.16 -10.60
N GLY A 117 -9.45 7.22 -9.70
CA GLY A 117 -10.29 6.93 -8.55
C GLY A 117 -10.40 8.09 -7.56
N LEU A 118 -9.30 8.78 -7.26
CA LEU A 118 -9.30 9.94 -6.35
C LEU A 118 -10.22 11.07 -6.85
N THR A 119 -10.33 11.25 -8.17
CA THR A 119 -11.12 12.33 -8.80
C THR A 119 -12.63 12.08 -8.86
N ARG A 120 -13.07 10.85 -8.63
CA ARG A 120 -14.48 10.42 -8.75
C ARG A 120 -15.00 9.97 -7.40
N GLU A 121 -16.29 10.15 -7.13
CA GLU A 121 -16.92 9.75 -5.85
C GLU A 121 -16.77 8.25 -5.58
N ASP A 122 -17.17 7.40 -6.53
CA ASP A 122 -17.11 5.93 -6.42
C ASP A 122 -15.88 5.29 -7.09
N GLY A 123 -14.96 6.10 -7.60
CA GLY A 123 -13.87 5.59 -8.46
C GLY A 123 -12.84 4.73 -7.73
N LEU A 124 -12.68 4.90 -6.41
CA LEU A 124 -11.72 4.15 -5.62
C LEU A 124 -12.20 2.74 -5.28
N HIS A 125 -13.50 2.50 -5.13
CA HIS A 125 -14.04 1.17 -4.84
C HIS A 125 -13.60 0.16 -5.90
N ASP A 126 -13.87 0.44 -7.16
CA ASP A 126 -13.50 -0.42 -8.28
C ASP A 126 -11.97 -0.57 -8.40
N ALA A 127 -11.24 0.53 -8.21
CA ALA A 127 -9.78 0.53 -8.33
C ALA A 127 -9.14 -0.35 -7.24
N LEU A 128 -9.58 -0.23 -5.98
CA LEU A 128 -9.07 -1.02 -4.86
C LEU A 128 -9.53 -2.47 -4.96
N LEU A 129 -10.80 -2.72 -5.29
CA LEU A 129 -11.30 -4.09 -5.48
C LEU A 129 -10.49 -4.83 -6.55
N ARG A 130 -10.27 -4.20 -7.71
CA ARG A 130 -9.53 -4.83 -8.81
C ARG A 130 -8.05 -5.00 -8.52
N ASN A 131 -7.41 -4.04 -7.87
CA ASN A 131 -5.95 -4.01 -7.79
C ASN A 131 -5.37 -4.42 -6.43
N LEU A 132 -5.96 -3.98 -5.32
CA LEU A 132 -5.53 -4.35 -3.98
C LEU A 132 -6.10 -5.72 -3.58
N TYR A 133 -7.39 -5.93 -3.84
CA TYR A 133 -8.08 -7.18 -3.51
C TYR A 133 -8.18 -8.16 -4.67
N ARG A 134 -7.64 -7.81 -5.84
CA ARG A 134 -7.51 -8.70 -7.01
C ARG A 134 -8.84 -9.31 -7.46
N GLY A 135 -9.92 -8.56 -7.33
CA GLY A 135 -11.28 -8.96 -7.68
C GLY A 135 -11.99 -9.82 -6.63
N THR A 136 -11.33 -10.14 -5.52
CA THR A 136 -11.97 -10.87 -4.41
C THR A 136 -12.57 -9.86 -3.44
N SER A 137 -13.89 -9.88 -3.24
CA SER A 137 -14.53 -8.92 -2.33
C SER A 137 -14.09 -9.18 -0.88
N PRO A 138 -13.55 -8.17 -0.17
CA PRO A 138 -13.23 -8.29 1.25
C PRO A 138 -14.47 -8.08 2.14
N GLY A 139 -15.65 -7.80 1.55
CA GLY A 139 -16.84 -7.32 2.24
C GLY A 139 -16.96 -5.78 2.16
N ALA A 140 -18.19 -5.28 2.08
CA ALA A 140 -18.47 -3.86 1.82
C ALA A 140 -17.82 -2.94 2.86
N ALA A 141 -17.99 -3.22 4.16
CA ALA A 141 -17.42 -2.40 5.23
C ALA A 141 -15.88 -2.30 5.20
N ILE A 142 -15.20 -3.38 4.79
CA ILE A 142 -13.73 -3.36 4.66
C ILE A 142 -13.31 -2.55 3.43
N LEU A 143 -14.02 -2.70 2.32
CA LEU A 143 -13.74 -1.93 1.11
C LEU A 143 -13.97 -0.42 1.36
N ASP A 144 -15.07 -0.06 2.01
CA ASP A 144 -15.39 1.32 2.40
C ASP A 144 -14.29 1.90 3.30
N ALA A 145 -13.86 1.15 4.32
CA ALA A 145 -12.78 1.56 5.20
C ALA A 145 -11.44 1.78 4.45
N MET A 146 -11.14 0.96 3.45
CA MET A 146 -9.95 1.17 2.61
C MET A 146 -10.07 2.36 1.66
N VAL A 147 -11.28 2.65 1.16
CA VAL A 147 -11.55 3.86 0.38
C VAL A 147 -11.34 5.11 1.25
N ASP A 148 -11.93 5.13 2.44
CA ASP A 148 -11.78 6.22 3.41
C ASP A 148 -10.33 6.41 3.83
N TYR A 149 -9.62 5.32 4.13
CA TYR A 149 -8.19 5.35 4.43
C TYR A 149 -7.37 5.97 3.29
N THR A 150 -7.66 5.59 2.05
CA THR A 150 -6.94 6.07 0.87
C THR A 150 -7.15 7.57 0.68
N ARG A 151 -8.41 8.05 0.82
CA ARG A 151 -8.75 9.47 0.75
C ARG A 151 -8.13 10.27 1.90
N ALA A 152 -8.22 9.76 3.13
CA ALA A 152 -7.63 10.39 4.30
C ALA A 152 -6.11 10.51 4.17
N SER A 153 -5.44 9.47 3.67
CA SER A 153 -4.00 9.51 3.41
C SER A 153 -3.62 10.51 2.33
N ALA A 154 -4.38 10.57 1.22
CA ALA A 154 -4.15 11.56 0.17
C ALA A 154 -4.33 13.00 0.70
N SER A 155 -5.39 13.25 1.48
CA SER A 155 -5.65 14.56 2.10
C SER A 155 -4.55 14.96 3.10
N LEU A 156 -4.12 14.02 3.95
CA LEU A 156 -3.04 14.26 4.92
C LEU A 156 -1.70 14.55 4.22
N LEU A 157 -1.40 13.86 3.12
CA LEU A 157 -0.20 14.11 2.31
C LEU A 157 -0.25 15.48 1.63
N ALA A 158 -1.41 15.87 1.08
CA ALA A 158 -1.63 17.18 0.49
C ALA A 158 -1.38 18.33 1.50
N GLY A 159 -1.78 18.13 2.75
CA GLY A 159 -1.57 19.09 3.84
C GLY A 159 -0.14 19.18 4.38
N GLN A 160 0.76 18.26 4.02
CA GLN A 160 2.14 18.27 4.51
C GLN A 160 3.02 19.27 3.77
N ALA A 161 3.85 19.97 4.55
CA ALA A 161 4.80 20.94 4.03
C ALA A 161 5.84 20.28 3.12
N ILE A 162 6.09 20.91 1.96
CA ILE A 162 7.05 20.44 0.97
C ILE A 162 8.45 20.25 1.59
N GLU A 163 8.84 21.16 2.48
CA GLU A 163 10.11 21.12 3.20
C GLU A 163 10.21 19.93 4.18
N ALA A 164 9.09 19.41 4.68
CA ALA A 164 9.10 18.18 5.46
C ALA A 164 9.41 16.97 4.54
N LEU A 165 8.75 16.90 3.38
CA LEU A 165 8.95 15.83 2.41
C LEU A 165 10.39 15.85 1.85
N ARG A 166 10.92 17.02 1.53
CA ARG A 166 12.33 17.21 1.13
C ARG A 166 13.34 16.86 2.22
N ALA A 167 12.93 16.91 3.49
CA ALA A 167 13.71 16.44 4.61
C ALA A 167 13.49 14.94 4.91
N GLY A 168 12.76 14.21 4.06
CA GLY A 168 12.49 12.78 4.24
C GLY A 168 11.39 12.47 5.26
N ARG A 169 10.61 13.46 5.70
CA ARG A 169 9.54 13.29 6.69
C ARG A 169 8.19 13.24 5.99
N VAL A 170 7.49 12.13 6.17
CA VAL A 170 6.14 11.91 5.64
C VAL A 170 5.29 11.15 6.65
N GLN A 171 4.01 11.49 6.70
CA GLN A 171 3.01 10.80 7.50
C GLN A 171 1.85 10.32 6.61
N PHE A 172 1.47 9.06 6.76
CA PHE A 172 0.24 8.50 6.20
C PHE A 172 -0.85 8.49 7.27
N ALA A 173 -2.12 8.34 6.89
CA ALA A 173 -3.17 8.12 7.88
C ALA A 173 -2.89 6.82 8.65
N ASP A 174 -3.43 6.67 9.86
CA ASP A 174 -3.40 5.37 10.51
C ASP A 174 -4.41 4.43 9.85
N PRO A 175 -4.06 3.15 9.64
CA PRO A 175 -5.00 2.18 9.11
C PRO A 175 -6.16 1.98 10.09
N PRO A 176 -7.41 1.91 9.61
CA PRO A 176 -8.55 1.67 10.48
C PRO A 176 -8.48 0.29 11.12
N ALA A 177 -8.56 0.25 12.45
CA ALA A 177 -8.73 -0.98 13.21
C ALA A 177 -10.23 -1.32 13.25
N LEU A 178 -10.73 -1.96 12.19
CA LEU A 178 -12.06 -2.56 12.24
C LEU A 178 -12.02 -3.67 13.27
N ALA A 179 -12.70 -3.47 14.41
CA ALA A 179 -12.84 -4.49 15.43
C ALA A 179 -13.45 -5.72 14.75
N GLY A 180 -12.69 -6.83 14.73
CA GLY A 180 -13.17 -8.07 14.15
C GLY A 180 -14.48 -8.45 14.82
N GLY A 181 -15.57 -8.39 14.07
CA GLY A 181 -16.90 -8.79 14.52
C GLY A 181 -16.87 -10.27 14.90
N THR A 182 -16.47 -10.55 16.13
CA THR A 182 -16.76 -11.83 16.77
C THR A 182 -18.14 -11.67 17.36
N ASP A 183 -19.15 -11.68 16.50
CA ASP A 183 -20.52 -11.88 16.95
C ASP A 183 -20.58 -13.33 17.43
N ARG A 184 -20.22 -13.54 18.70
CA ARG A 184 -20.40 -14.81 19.38
C ARG A 184 -21.91 -15.02 19.43
N ILE A 185 -22.38 -15.91 18.55
CA ILE A 185 -23.71 -16.51 18.59
C ILE A 185 -24.05 -16.75 20.07
N SER A 186 -24.97 -15.96 20.60
CA SER A 186 -25.51 -16.16 21.93
C SER A 186 -26.26 -17.48 21.89
N SER A 187 -25.67 -18.52 22.47
CA SER A 187 -26.38 -19.77 22.77
C SER A 187 -27.57 -19.42 23.67
N SER A 188 -28.78 -19.51 23.11
CA SER A 188 -30.01 -19.55 23.90
C SER A 188 -29.97 -20.78 24.81
N PRO A 189 -30.30 -20.68 26.11
CA PRO A 189 -30.53 -21.87 26.91
C PRO A 189 -31.85 -22.49 26.44
N VAL A 190 -31.76 -23.75 26.01
CA VAL A 190 -32.91 -24.61 25.73
C VAL A 190 -33.76 -24.67 26.99
N GLY A 191 -35.04 -24.32 26.83
CA GLY A 191 -36.05 -24.38 27.88
C GLY A 191 -36.18 -25.79 28.45
N GLU A 192 -36.15 -25.82 29.77
CA GLU A 192 -36.56 -26.94 30.61
C GLU A 192 -38.07 -27.12 30.48
N HIS A 193 -38.50 -28.25 29.93
CA HIS A 193 -39.89 -28.71 30.01
C HIS A 193 -39.91 -30.08 30.70
N ALA A 194 -40.52 -30.05 31.89
CA ALA A 194 -41.34 -31.04 32.60
C ALA A 194 -41.32 -32.51 32.12
#